data_AF-A0A9E0NTJ2-F1
#
_entry.id   AF-A0A9E0NTJ2-F1
#
_cell.length_a   1.000
_cell.length_b   1.000
_cell.length_c   1.000
_cell.angle_alpha   90.00
_cell.angle_beta   90.00
_cell.angle_gamma   90.00
#
_symmetry.space_group_name_H-M   'P 1'
#
loop_
_entity.id
_entity.type
_entity.pdbx_description
1 polymer ?
#
loop_
_entity_poly.entity_id
_entity_poly.type
_entity_poly.pdbx_seq_one_letter_code
_entity_poly.pdbx_strand_id
1 'polypeptide(L)'
;MNNFDVIFDKIDNYLKDKKSSETSILFFLLFVIVGFLSYSYIYPITDAKLKQTSRLAKDMDKKLLDETSYIRSISKDIDEAFVIKKVKQDIETSKLLLEKTTFTNAYVDNKLKELSYLLFNDENWAKFLNSITRLAQEYNIDIKLIENKINEPSIQKIEQILNLKVDFNGHFTNSVKFINALEESELVVDVYELTCLGQKNIECQVNIAVWGMKY
;
A
#
# COMPACT_ATOMS: atom_id res chain seq x y z
N MET A 1 41.22 53.47 -28.17
CA MET A 1 40.30 54.63 -28.09
C MET A 1 38.93 54.15 -28.50
N ASN A 2 37.95 54.23 -27.60
CA ASN A 2 36.62 53.70 -27.85
C ASN A 2 35.91 54.59 -28.88
N ASN A 3 35.14 53.98 -29.79
CA ASN A 3 34.41 54.72 -30.84
C ASN A 3 33.48 55.81 -30.27
N PHE A 4 33.08 55.70 -29.00
CA PHE A 4 32.29 56.71 -28.31
C PHE A 4 33.06 58.01 -28.06
N ASP A 5 34.34 57.93 -27.71
CA ASP A 5 35.16 59.12 -27.41
C ASP A 5 35.32 60.00 -28.65
N VAL A 6 35.54 59.37 -29.82
CA VAL A 6 35.65 60.06 -31.12
C VAL A 6 34.32 60.71 -31.55
N ILE A 7 33.19 60.12 -31.16
CA ILE A 7 31.86 60.68 -31.45
C ILE A 7 31.57 61.87 -30.53
N PHE A 8 31.87 61.75 -29.23
CA PHE A 8 31.71 62.85 -28.27
C PHE A 8 32.61 64.04 -28.62
N ASP A 9 33.88 63.80 -28.98
CA ASP A 9 34.80 64.87 -29.39
C ASP A 9 34.35 65.58 -30.68
N LYS A 10 33.71 64.86 -31.61
CA LYS A 10 33.14 65.46 -32.82
C LYS A 10 31.90 66.29 -32.53
N ILE A 11 31.04 65.83 -31.62
CA ILE A 11 29.84 66.56 -31.20
C ILE A 11 30.25 67.83 -30.44
N ASP A 12 31.22 67.74 -29.55
CA ASP A 12 31.70 68.87 -28.75
C ASP A 12 32.35 69.94 -29.62
N ASN A 13 33.18 69.53 -30.60
CA ASN A 13 33.74 70.46 -31.60
C ASN A 13 32.67 71.08 -32.52
N TYR A 14 31.60 70.36 -32.87
CA TYR A 14 30.50 70.88 -33.69
C TYR A 14 29.62 71.90 -32.94
N LEU A 15 29.50 71.77 -31.62
CA LEU A 15 28.72 72.68 -30.77
C LEU A 15 29.51 73.93 -30.35
N LYS A 16 30.85 73.88 -30.41
CA LYS A 16 31.76 74.95 -29.97
C LYS A 16 31.70 76.22 -30.82
N ASP A 17 31.36 76.09 -32.10
CA ASP A 17 31.38 77.18 -33.08
C ASP A 17 29.98 77.79 -33.34
N LYS A 18 28.95 77.35 -32.60
CA LYS A 18 27.55 77.76 -32.78
C LYS A 18 27.08 78.70 -31.66
N LYS A 19 26.24 79.69 -32.03
CA LYS A 19 25.69 80.69 -31.11
C LYS A 19 24.86 80.00 -30.02
N SER A 20 24.92 80.49 -28.77
CA SER A 20 24.27 79.87 -27.59
C SER A 20 22.76 79.59 -27.74
N SER A 21 22.07 80.25 -28.67
CA SER A 21 20.65 79.97 -28.97
C SER A 21 20.46 78.68 -29.80
N GLU A 22 21.41 78.33 -30.67
CA GLU A 22 21.34 77.16 -31.54
C GLU A 22 21.66 75.87 -30.77
N THR A 23 22.59 75.93 -29.81
CA THR A 23 22.89 74.81 -28.92
C THR A 23 21.70 74.47 -28.03
N SER A 24 21.00 75.48 -27.48
CA SER A 24 19.76 75.27 -26.71
C SER A 24 18.63 74.64 -27.54
N ILE A 25 18.47 75.01 -28.81
CA ILE A 25 17.47 74.40 -29.71
C ILE A 25 17.81 72.93 -29.98
N LEU A 26 19.09 72.60 -30.14
CA LEU A 26 19.55 71.23 -30.36
C LEU A 26 19.34 70.36 -29.12
N PHE A 27 19.58 70.89 -27.92
CA PHE A 27 19.24 70.21 -26.65
C PHE A 27 17.72 70.04 -26.47
N PHE A 28 16.92 71.03 -26.86
CA PHE A 28 15.47 70.93 -26.81
C PHE A 28 14.95 69.84 -27.76
N LEU A 29 15.49 69.76 -28.98
CA LEU A 29 15.16 68.70 -29.94
C LEU A 29 15.52 67.31 -29.37
N LEU A 30 16.71 67.17 -28.77
CA LEU A 30 17.13 65.94 -28.12
C LEU A 30 16.16 65.56 -26.98
N PHE A 31 15.77 66.52 -26.16
CA PHE A 31 14.81 66.31 -25.07
C PHE A 31 13.45 65.84 -25.58
N VAL A 32 12.94 66.44 -26.66
CA VAL A 32 11.69 66.02 -27.30
C VAL A 32 11.80 64.60 -27.86
N ILE A 33 12.93 64.26 -28.50
CA ILE A 33 13.17 62.90 -29.04
C ILE A 33 13.23 61.87 -27.90
N VAL A 34 13.98 62.16 -26.83
CA VAL A 34 14.08 61.25 -25.66
C VAL A 34 12.73 61.12 -24.94
N GLY A 35 11.98 62.21 -24.81
CA GLY A 35 10.63 62.20 -24.25
C GLY A 35 9.66 61.37 -25.10
N PHE A 36 9.71 61.53 -26.42
CA PHE A 36 8.90 60.75 -27.35
C PHE A 36 9.25 59.25 -27.31
N LEU A 37 10.55 58.90 -27.30
CA LEU A 37 10.99 57.51 -27.20
C LEU A 37 10.58 56.88 -25.86
N SER A 38 10.68 57.65 -24.77
CA SER A 38 10.26 57.19 -23.44
C SER A 38 8.75 56.93 -23.39
N TYR A 39 7.94 57.84 -23.92
CA TYR A 39 6.49 57.66 -23.99
C TYR A 39 6.09 56.52 -24.94
N SER A 40 6.74 56.38 -26.08
CA SER A 40 6.37 55.38 -27.09
C SER A 40 6.81 53.96 -26.73
N TYR A 41 7.97 53.79 -26.09
CA TYR A 41 8.54 52.45 -25.85
C TYR A 41 8.55 52.04 -24.38
N ILE A 42 8.82 52.96 -23.45
CA ILE A 42 8.96 52.62 -22.03
C ILE A 42 7.59 52.58 -21.34
N TYR A 43 6.73 53.56 -21.62
CA TYR A 43 5.41 53.66 -21.00
C TYR A 43 4.51 52.43 -21.21
N PRO A 44 4.31 51.88 -22.43
CA PRO A 44 3.42 50.73 -22.62
C PRO A 44 3.93 49.46 -21.92
N ILE A 45 5.25 49.26 -21.87
CA ILE A 45 5.87 48.12 -21.18
C ILE A 45 5.67 48.24 -19.67
N THR A 46 5.90 49.44 -19.12
CA THR A 46 5.75 49.69 -17.68
C THR A 46 4.30 49.59 -17.25
N ASP A 47 3.35 50.15 -17.99
CA ASP A 47 1.92 50.06 -17.68
C ASP A 47 1.40 48.61 -17.74
N ALA A 48 1.80 47.85 -18.76
CA ALA A 48 1.43 46.44 -18.87
C ALA A 48 1.97 45.61 -17.69
N LYS A 49 3.23 45.81 -17.32
CA LYS A 49 3.85 45.11 -16.18
C LYS A 49 3.22 45.52 -14.85
N LEU A 50 2.96 46.81 -14.63
CA LEU A 50 2.29 47.29 -13.42
C LEU A 50 0.88 46.73 -13.28
N LYS A 51 0.09 46.71 -14.37
CA LYS A 51 -1.24 46.11 -14.38
C LYS A 51 -1.19 44.61 -14.11
N GLN A 52 -0.23 43.89 -14.70
CA GLN A 52 -0.05 42.47 -14.45
C GLN A 52 0.30 42.19 -12.99
N THR A 53 1.27 42.90 -12.42
CA THR A 53 1.66 42.75 -11.02
C THR A 53 0.51 43.11 -10.08
N SER A 54 -0.26 44.15 -10.37
CA SER A 54 -1.43 44.53 -9.56
C SER A 54 -2.53 43.46 -9.61
N ARG A 55 -2.77 42.84 -10.77
CA ARG A 55 -3.71 41.72 -10.90
C ARG A 55 -3.23 40.51 -10.11
N LEU A 56 -1.96 40.13 -10.23
CA LEU A 56 -1.37 39.02 -9.50
C LEU A 56 -1.45 39.23 -7.98
N ALA A 57 -1.13 40.42 -7.49
CA ALA A 57 -1.25 40.75 -6.08
C ALA A 57 -2.71 40.59 -5.59
N LYS A 58 -3.68 41.13 -6.33
CA LYS A 58 -5.11 40.99 -6.01
C LYS A 58 -5.59 39.54 -6.04
N ASP A 59 -5.12 38.76 -7.00
CA ASP A 59 -5.47 37.33 -7.09
C ASP A 59 -4.86 36.53 -5.94
N MET A 60 -3.64 36.85 -5.50
CA MET A 60 -3.03 36.25 -4.32
C MET A 60 -3.77 36.63 -3.04
N ASP A 61 -4.12 37.91 -2.86
CA ASP A 61 -4.92 38.36 -1.72
C ASP A 61 -6.27 37.64 -1.67
N LYS A 62 -6.92 37.49 -2.83
CA LYS A 62 -8.19 36.75 -2.93
C LYS A 62 -8.03 35.28 -2.54
N LYS A 63 -7.00 34.60 -3.06
CA LYS A 63 -6.72 33.19 -2.70
C LYS A 63 -6.42 33.02 -1.22
N LEU A 64 -5.64 33.92 -0.63
CA LEU A 64 -5.34 33.90 0.81
C LEU A 64 -6.61 34.11 1.65
N LEU A 65 -7.49 35.03 1.24
CA LEU A 65 -8.78 35.24 1.89
C LEU A 65 -9.70 34.02 1.76
N ASP A 66 -9.75 33.39 0.59
CA ASP A 66 -10.56 32.18 0.36
C ASP A 66 -10.04 31.00 1.21
N GLU A 67 -8.73 30.79 1.25
CA GLU A 67 -8.10 29.73 2.06
C GLU A 67 -8.27 29.98 3.57
N THR A 68 -8.05 31.22 4.04
CA THR A 68 -8.25 31.57 5.45
C THR A 68 -9.72 31.48 5.86
N SER A 69 -10.65 31.87 4.99
CA SER A 69 -12.09 31.73 5.23
C SER A 69 -12.50 30.25 5.27
N TYR A 70 -11.96 29.42 4.39
CA TYR A 70 -12.16 27.97 4.43
C TYR A 70 -11.66 27.39 5.75
N ILE A 71 -10.43 27.70 6.15
CA ILE A 71 -9.84 27.25 7.44
C ILE A 71 -10.71 27.70 8.62
N ARG A 72 -11.21 28.93 8.64
CA ARG A 72 -12.12 29.41 9.69
C ARG A 72 -13.47 28.72 9.68
N SER A 73 -14.01 28.38 8.51
CA SER A 73 -15.31 27.69 8.40
C SER A 73 -15.28 26.25 8.94
N ILE A 74 -14.12 25.60 8.88
CA ILE A 74 -13.93 24.22 9.35
C ILE A 74 -13.37 24.14 10.78
N SER A 75 -12.81 25.24 11.31
CA SER A 75 -12.27 25.32 12.67
C SER A 75 -13.34 25.80 13.66
N LYS A 76 -13.51 25.08 14.76
CA LYS A 76 -14.52 25.39 15.78
C LYS A 76 -14.00 26.47 16.75
N ASP A 77 -14.45 27.70 16.52
CA ASP A 77 -14.52 28.90 17.39
C ASP A 77 -13.30 29.39 18.22
N ILE A 78 -12.24 28.61 18.48
CA ILE A 78 -11.14 29.06 19.36
C ILE A 78 -9.72 28.72 18.85
N ASP A 79 -9.55 27.77 17.91
CA ASP A 79 -8.21 27.36 17.47
C ASP A 79 -8.16 27.11 15.95
N GLU A 80 -7.59 28.07 15.19
CA GLU A 80 -7.43 28.01 13.72
C GLU A 80 -6.62 26.77 13.28
N ALA A 81 -5.84 26.15 14.18
CA ALA A 81 -5.04 24.96 13.92
C ALA A 81 -5.72 23.64 14.33
N PHE A 82 -6.94 23.66 14.87
CA PHE A 82 -7.61 22.46 15.39
C PHE A 82 -7.75 21.34 14.34
N VAL A 83 -8.18 21.69 13.13
CA VAL A 83 -8.35 20.69 12.05
C VAL A 83 -7.01 20.11 11.62
N ILE A 84 -5.98 20.94 11.50
CA ILE A 84 -4.62 20.49 11.16
C ILE A 84 -4.09 19.54 12.25
N LYS A 85 -4.31 19.86 13.52
CA LYS A 85 -3.91 19.02 14.65
C LYS A 85 -4.65 17.69 14.66
N LYS A 86 -5.97 17.71 14.41
CA LYS A 86 -6.80 16.51 14.29
C LYS A 86 -6.31 15.61 13.16
N VAL A 87 -6.11 16.16 11.95
CA VAL A 87 -5.62 15.40 10.80
C VAL A 87 -4.23 14.82 11.06
N LYS A 88 -3.33 15.57 11.71
CA LYS A 88 -2.01 15.04 12.11
C LYS A 88 -2.15 13.86 13.09
N GLN A 89 -3.03 13.98 14.08
CA GLN A 89 -3.28 12.91 15.04
C GLN A 89 -3.91 11.67 14.37
N ASP A 90 -4.83 11.87 13.42
CA ASP A 90 -5.43 10.77 12.65
C ASP A 90 -4.37 10.06 11.79
N ILE A 91 -3.44 10.80 11.19
CA ILE A 91 -2.30 10.25 10.44
C ILE A 91 -1.37 9.44 11.36
N GLU A 92 -1.01 9.97 12.52
CA GLU A 92 -0.16 9.26 13.49
C GLU A 92 -0.83 7.98 13.98
N THR A 93 -2.11 8.06 14.32
CA THR A 93 -2.90 6.90 14.75
C THR A 93 -2.98 5.85 13.63
N SER A 94 -3.19 6.28 12.38
CA SER A 94 -3.22 5.39 11.22
C SER A 94 -1.87 4.72 10.96
N LYS A 95 -0.75 5.43 11.15
CA LYS A 95 0.60 4.85 11.04
C LYS A 95 0.84 3.78 12.09
N LEU A 96 0.48 4.06 13.35
CA LEU A 96 0.60 3.09 14.45
C LEU A 96 -0.26 1.84 14.18
N LEU A 97 -1.49 2.04 13.67
CA LEU A 97 -2.37 0.93 13.32
C LEU A 97 -1.82 0.10 12.15
N LEU A 98 -1.23 0.76 11.14
CA LEU A 98 -0.58 0.08 10.02
C LEU A 98 0.63 -0.74 10.49
N GLU A 99 1.49 -0.17 11.32
CA GLU A 99 2.66 -0.85 11.88
C GLU A 99 2.23 -2.08 12.70
N LYS A 100 1.26 -1.91 13.60
CA LYS A 100 0.69 -3.00 14.39
C LYS A 100 0.11 -4.09 13.50
N THR A 101 -0.68 -3.73 12.48
CA THR A 101 -1.30 -4.69 11.56
C THR A 101 -0.24 -5.44 10.76
N THR A 102 0.78 -4.73 10.27
CA THR A 102 1.89 -5.34 9.51
C THR A 102 2.66 -6.33 10.39
N PHE A 103 2.95 -5.95 11.63
CA PHE A 103 3.60 -6.84 12.59
C PHE A 103 2.72 -8.05 12.92
N THR A 104 1.43 -7.87 13.17
CA THR A 104 0.50 -8.97 13.43
C THR A 104 0.40 -9.91 12.24
N ASN A 105 0.32 -9.39 11.01
CA ASN A 105 0.28 -10.21 9.80
C ASN A 105 1.57 -11.02 9.64
N ALA A 106 2.74 -10.39 9.84
CA ALA A 106 4.02 -11.08 9.79
C ALA A 106 4.15 -12.15 10.90
N TYR A 107 3.67 -11.86 12.11
CA TYR A 107 3.65 -12.82 13.21
C TYR A 107 2.75 -14.02 12.89
N VAL A 108 1.53 -13.79 12.40
CA VAL A 108 0.59 -14.85 11.99
C VAL A 108 1.18 -15.68 10.86
N ASP A 109 1.74 -15.04 9.83
CA ASP A 109 2.41 -15.73 8.73
C ASP A 109 3.57 -16.61 9.22
N ASN A 110 4.41 -16.10 10.12
CA ASN A 110 5.50 -16.88 10.69
C ASN A 110 4.98 -18.06 11.54
N LYS A 111 3.93 -17.85 12.33
CA LYS A 111 3.30 -18.94 13.10
C LYS A 111 2.64 -19.98 12.22
N LEU A 112 2.02 -19.59 11.11
CA LEU A 112 1.49 -20.52 10.12
C LEU A 112 2.61 -21.32 9.43
N LYS A 113 3.76 -20.69 9.16
CA LYS A 113 4.96 -21.37 8.63
C LYS A 113 5.60 -22.31 9.66
N GLU A 114 5.65 -21.95 10.94
CA GLU A 114 6.07 -22.86 12.01
C GLU A 114 5.14 -24.09 12.07
N LEU A 115 3.84 -23.88 11.86
CA LEU A 115 2.83 -24.93 11.71
C LEU A 115 2.85 -25.59 10.31
N SER A 116 4.01 -25.64 9.64
CA SER A 116 4.18 -26.18 8.28
C SER A 116 3.68 -27.61 8.08
N TYR A 117 3.54 -28.40 9.15
CA TYR A 117 2.91 -29.72 9.08
C TYR A 117 1.41 -29.67 8.74
N LEU A 118 0.74 -28.55 9.03
CA LEU A 118 -0.63 -28.25 8.61
C LEU A 118 -0.70 -27.78 7.15
N LEU A 119 0.43 -27.42 6.55
CA LEU A 119 0.47 -27.02 5.15
C LEU A 119 0.35 -28.26 4.29
N PHE A 120 -0.56 -28.19 3.32
CA PHE A 120 -0.78 -29.28 2.39
C PHE A 120 0.50 -29.60 1.62
N ASN A 121 0.98 -30.83 1.78
CA ASN A 121 2.09 -31.40 1.01
C ASN A 121 1.74 -32.84 0.64
N ASP A 122 1.78 -33.14 -0.66
CA ASP A 122 1.51 -34.48 -1.20
C ASP A 122 2.40 -35.55 -0.54
N GLU A 123 3.62 -35.22 -0.16
CA GLU A 123 4.55 -36.13 0.53
C GLU A 123 4.06 -36.49 1.95
N ASN A 124 3.58 -35.50 2.71
CA ASN A 124 3.08 -35.72 4.07
C ASN A 124 1.79 -36.55 4.06
N TRP A 125 0.95 -36.32 3.05
CA TRP A 125 -0.26 -37.12 2.84
C TRP A 125 0.07 -38.59 2.51
N ALA A 126 1.01 -38.84 1.61
CA ALA A 126 1.43 -40.20 1.28
C ALA A 126 2.03 -40.92 2.51
N LYS A 127 2.79 -40.19 3.34
CA LYS A 127 3.28 -40.70 4.64
C LYS A 127 2.12 -41.02 5.58
N PHE A 128 1.09 -40.18 5.65
CA PHE A 128 -0.09 -40.44 6.48
C PHE A 128 -0.85 -41.69 6.02
N LEU A 129 -1.16 -41.83 4.74
CA LEU A 129 -1.78 -43.06 4.22
C LEU A 129 -0.96 -44.30 4.53
N ASN A 130 0.37 -44.24 4.37
CA ASN A 130 1.24 -45.34 4.71
C ASN A 130 1.25 -45.62 6.23
N SER A 131 1.07 -44.59 7.05
CA SER A 131 0.95 -44.73 8.50
C SER A 131 -0.32 -45.50 8.90
N ILE A 132 -1.45 -45.30 8.19
CA ILE A 132 -2.68 -46.07 8.41
C ILE A 132 -2.41 -47.56 8.21
N THR A 133 -1.78 -47.94 7.10
CA THR A 133 -1.46 -49.35 6.83
C THR A 133 -0.45 -49.92 7.81
N ARG A 134 0.53 -49.13 8.26
CA ARG A 134 1.53 -49.56 9.27
C ARG A 134 0.88 -49.77 10.64
N LEU A 135 0.03 -48.84 11.09
CA LEU A 135 -0.68 -48.94 12.36
C LEU A 135 -1.65 -50.12 12.35
N ALA A 136 -2.29 -50.39 11.21
CA ALA A 136 -3.14 -51.57 11.07
C ALA A 136 -2.35 -52.87 11.24
N GLN A 137 -1.16 -52.97 10.66
CA GLN A 137 -0.28 -54.12 10.89
C GLN A 137 0.16 -54.24 12.36
N GLU A 138 0.57 -53.13 12.98
CA GLU A 138 1.02 -53.10 14.39
C GLU A 138 -0.08 -53.58 15.35
N TYR A 139 -1.32 -53.16 15.12
CA TYR A 139 -2.46 -53.54 15.95
C TYR A 139 -3.22 -54.79 15.45
N ASN A 140 -2.70 -55.53 14.46
CA ASN A 140 -3.39 -56.69 13.87
C ASN A 140 -4.83 -56.39 13.44
N ILE A 141 -4.98 -55.32 12.65
CA ILE A 141 -6.22 -54.88 12.02
C ILE A 141 -6.17 -55.23 10.53
N ASP A 142 -7.22 -55.88 10.04
CA ASP A 142 -7.38 -56.19 8.63
C ASP A 142 -8.15 -55.06 7.94
N ILE A 143 -7.45 -54.25 7.13
CA ILE A 143 -8.09 -53.21 6.32
C ILE A 143 -8.76 -53.86 5.11
N LYS A 144 -10.07 -53.62 4.95
CA LYS A 144 -10.86 -54.08 3.79
C LYS A 144 -10.85 -53.05 2.66
N LEU A 145 -11.01 -51.78 3.01
CA LEU A 145 -11.14 -50.70 2.04
C LEU A 145 -10.57 -49.39 2.62
N ILE A 146 -9.88 -48.64 1.77
CA ILE A 146 -9.54 -47.23 2.00
C ILE A 146 -10.06 -46.46 0.79
N GLU A 147 -11.08 -45.65 0.97
CA GLU A 147 -11.51 -44.67 -0.03
C GLU A 147 -10.89 -43.32 0.31
N ASN A 148 -10.34 -42.63 -0.70
CA ASN A 148 -9.78 -41.30 -0.54
C ASN A 148 -10.42 -40.30 -1.48
N LYS A 149 -10.71 -39.11 -0.94
CA LYS A 149 -11.16 -37.96 -1.72
C LYS A 149 -10.33 -36.74 -1.33
N ILE A 150 -9.53 -36.26 -2.28
CA ILE A 150 -8.78 -35.02 -2.14
C ILE A 150 -9.67 -33.88 -2.64
N ASN A 151 -9.90 -32.89 -1.79
CA ASN A 151 -10.53 -31.63 -2.17
C ASN A 151 -9.42 -30.64 -2.53
N GLU A 152 -9.54 -29.92 -3.63
CA GLU A 152 -8.58 -28.86 -3.96
C GLU A 152 -8.74 -27.69 -2.98
N PRO A 153 -7.74 -27.40 -2.13
CA PRO A 153 -7.86 -26.36 -1.12
C PRO A 153 -7.69 -24.96 -1.72
N SER A 154 -8.42 -24.00 -1.15
CA SER A 154 -8.23 -22.58 -1.47
C SER A 154 -6.90 -22.07 -0.89
N ILE A 155 -6.27 -21.10 -1.57
CA ILE A 155 -5.07 -20.43 -1.09
C ILE A 155 -5.38 -19.70 0.24
N GLN A 156 -4.51 -19.88 1.24
CA GLN A 156 -4.55 -19.21 2.55
C GLN A 156 -5.82 -19.47 3.38
N LYS A 157 -6.51 -20.60 3.17
CA LYS A 157 -7.64 -21.03 4.01
C LYS A 157 -7.39 -22.41 4.62
N ILE A 158 -7.78 -22.57 5.88
CA ILE A 158 -7.81 -23.87 6.57
C ILE A 158 -9.12 -24.55 6.18
N GLU A 159 -9.02 -25.64 5.43
CA GLU A 159 -10.18 -26.37 4.90
C GLU A 159 -9.93 -27.89 5.00
N GLN A 160 -10.98 -28.69 4.81
CA GLN A 160 -10.87 -30.15 4.73
C GLN A 160 -10.25 -30.53 3.39
N ILE A 161 -8.99 -30.94 3.42
CA ILE A 161 -8.23 -31.22 2.19
C ILE A 161 -8.39 -32.67 1.77
N LEU A 162 -8.55 -33.57 2.73
CA LEU A 162 -8.69 -34.98 2.46
C LEU A 162 -9.78 -35.57 3.33
N ASN A 163 -10.68 -36.29 2.69
CA ASN A 163 -11.61 -37.17 3.34
C ASN A 163 -11.21 -38.61 3.03
N LEU A 164 -11.05 -39.41 4.08
CA LEU A 164 -10.83 -40.83 3.99
C LEU A 164 -12.00 -41.57 4.60
N LYS A 165 -12.30 -42.72 4.02
CA LYS A 165 -13.16 -43.72 4.64
C LYS A 165 -12.35 -45.01 4.74
N VAL A 166 -12.27 -45.56 5.94
CA VAL A 166 -11.52 -46.79 6.22
C VAL A 166 -12.48 -47.83 6.78
N ASP A 167 -12.62 -48.94 6.05
CA ASP A 167 -13.35 -50.11 6.51
C ASP A 167 -12.34 -51.16 6.96
N PHE A 168 -12.46 -51.62 8.20
CA PHE A 168 -11.50 -52.54 8.80
C PHE A 168 -12.16 -53.55 9.74
N ASN A 169 -11.43 -54.62 10.05
CA ASN A 169 -11.87 -55.68 10.95
C ASN A 169 -10.79 -56.00 11.97
N GLY A 170 -11.18 -56.25 13.21
CA GLY A 170 -10.25 -56.72 14.23
C GLY A 170 -10.91 -56.94 15.59
N HIS A 171 -10.09 -57.26 16.58
CA HIS A 171 -10.54 -57.27 17.98
C HIS A 171 -10.85 -55.84 18.45
N PHE A 172 -11.86 -55.70 19.31
CA PHE A 172 -12.29 -54.40 19.84
C PHE A 172 -11.14 -53.57 20.41
N THR A 173 -10.35 -54.17 21.30
CA THR A 173 -9.25 -53.48 21.98
C THR A 173 -8.20 -52.97 20.99
N ASN A 174 -7.91 -53.74 19.95
CA ASN A 174 -6.96 -53.34 18.91
C ASN A 174 -7.55 -52.25 18.01
N SER A 175 -8.85 -52.34 17.71
CA SER A 175 -9.58 -51.36 16.90
C SER A 175 -9.58 -49.99 17.57
N VAL A 176 -9.83 -49.94 18.89
CA VAL A 176 -9.77 -48.70 19.66
C VAL A 176 -8.36 -48.12 19.70
N LYS A 177 -7.33 -48.96 19.91
CA LYS A 177 -5.93 -48.52 19.88
C LYS A 177 -5.53 -47.97 18.51
N PHE A 178 -5.97 -48.61 17.45
CA PHE A 178 -5.74 -48.18 16.08
C PHE A 178 -6.38 -46.80 15.82
N ILE A 179 -7.64 -46.60 16.19
CA ILE A 179 -8.31 -45.29 16.06
C ILE A 179 -7.58 -44.22 16.88
N ASN A 180 -7.21 -44.50 18.12
CA ASN A 180 -6.50 -43.54 18.96
C ASN A 180 -5.14 -43.14 18.36
N ALA A 181 -4.39 -44.12 17.84
CA ALA A 181 -3.11 -43.84 17.18
C ALA A 181 -3.27 -43.07 15.84
N LEU A 182 -4.42 -43.19 15.18
CA LEU A 182 -4.75 -42.37 14.01
C LEU A 182 -5.04 -40.91 14.37
N GLU A 183 -5.72 -40.65 15.49
CA GLU A 183 -5.98 -39.30 16.00
C GLU A 183 -4.71 -38.62 16.53
N GLU A 184 -3.77 -39.38 17.09
CA GLU A 184 -2.46 -38.87 17.58
C GLU A 184 -1.45 -38.58 16.44
N SER A 185 -1.91 -38.55 15.18
CA SER A 185 -1.05 -38.22 14.03
C SER A 185 -0.50 -36.80 14.11
N GLU A 186 0.63 -36.55 13.44
CA GLU A 186 1.18 -35.20 13.29
C GLU A 186 0.26 -34.26 12.51
N LEU A 187 -0.64 -34.80 11.68
CA LEU A 187 -1.63 -34.02 10.95
C LEU A 187 -2.84 -33.71 11.84
N VAL A 188 -3.56 -32.62 11.53
CA VAL A 188 -4.85 -32.36 12.19
C VAL A 188 -5.89 -33.27 11.57
N VAL A 189 -6.10 -34.39 12.25
CA VAL A 189 -7.01 -35.45 11.88
C VAL A 189 -8.24 -35.40 12.77
N ASP A 190 -9.42 -35.47 12.17
CA ASP A 190 -10.70 -35.58 12.86
C ASP A 190 -11.39 -36.87 12.43
N VAL A 191 -11.83 -37.66 13.40
CA VAL A 191 -12.48 -38.95 13.19
C VAL A 191 -13.97 -38.80 13.46
N TYR A 192 -14.80 -39.12 12.47
CA TYR A 192 -16.25 -38.97 12.56
C TYR A 192 -17.00 -40.19 12.00
N GLU A 193 -18.27 -40.32 12.38
CA GLU A 193 -19.18 -41.37 11.89
C GLU A 193 -18.65 -42.81 12.06
N LEU A 194 -18.05 -43.10 13.23
CA LEU A 194 -17.62 -44.46 13.57
C LEU A 194 -18.81 -45.40 13.72
N THR A 195 -18.87 -46.43 12.87
CA THR A 195 -19.88 -47.50 12.93
C THR A 195 -19.17 -48.83 13.11
N CYS A 196 -19.44 -49.55 14.20
CA CYS A 196 -18.83 -50.84 14.49
C CYS A 196 -19.91 -51.91 14.72
N LEU A 197 -19.81 -53.03 14.00
CA LEU A 197 -20.76 -54.13 14.02
C LEU A 197 -20.02 -55.47 14.16
N GLY A 198 -20.44 -56.32 15.10
CA GLY A 198 -19.90 -57.69 15.22
C GLY A 198 -19.94 -58.26 16.64
N GLN A 199 -19.96 -59.60 16.75
CA GLN A 199 -20.01 -60.33 18.03
C GLN A 199 -18.67 -60.94 18.48
N LYS A 200 -17.74 -61.21 17.56
CA LYS A 200 -16.41 -61.80 17.88
C LYS A 200 -15.26 -60.96 17.33
N ASN A 201 -15.29 -60.75 16.01
CA ASN A 201 -14.49 -59.73 15.36
C ASN A 201 -15.42 -58.58 15.00
N ILE A 202 -14.95 -57.36 15.16
CA ILE A 202 -15.75 -56.15 14.96
C ILE A 202 -15.34 -55.57 13.62
N GLU A 203 -16.33 -55.46 12.75
CA GLU A 203 -16.21 -54.73 11.51
C GLU A 203 -16.54 -53.26 11.79
N CYS A 204 -15.55 -52.40 11.64
CA CYS A 204 -15.69 -50.98 11.84
C CYS A 204 -15.51 -50.23 10.52
N GLN A 205 -16.35 -49.23 10.32
CA GLN A 205 -16.21 -48.21 9.30
C GLN A 205 -15.97 -46.89 10.03
N VAL A 206 -14.97 -46.15 9.57
CA VAL A 206 -14.62 -44.84 10.12
C VAL A 206 -14.37 -43.83 9.00
N ASN A 207 -14.90 -42.62 9.17
CA ASN A 207 -14.58 -41.50 8.29
C ASN A 207 -13.54 -40.61 8.98
N ILE A 208 -12.58 -40.13 8.20
CA ILE A 208 -11.44 -39.35 8.68
C ILE A 208 -11.33 -38.10 7.82
N ALA A 209 -11.40 -36.93 8.44
CA ALA A 209 -11.15 -35.64 7.79
C ALA A 209 -9.76 -35.16 8.20
N VAL A 210 -8.93 -34.87 7.20
CA VAL A 210 -7.63 -34.23 7.42
C VAL A 210 -7.74 -32.78 7.01
N TRP A 211 -7.44 -31.92 7.97
CA TRP A 211 -7.46 -30.48 7.80
C TRP A 211 -6.07 -29.99 7.43
N GLY A 212 -6.03 -29.00 6.54
CA GLY A 212 -4.80 -28.33 6.21
C GLY A 212 -5.04 -27.01 5.51
N MET A 213 -3.96 -26.37 5.09
CA MET A 213 -3.99 -25.12 4.34
C MET A 213 -3.03 -25.19 3.16
N LYS A 214 -3.43 -24.66 2.01
CA LYS A 214 -2.53 -24.42 0.89
C LYS A 214 -1.99 -23.00 0.97
N TYR A 215 -0.68 -22.87 1.04
CA TYR A 215 0.01 -21.57 1.06
C TYR A 215 0.34 -21.13 -0.37
#